data_AF-A0A536V6M3-F1
#
_entry.id   AF-A0A536V6M3-F1
#
_cell.length_a   1.000
_cell.length_b   1.000
_cell.length_c   1.000
_cell.angle_alpha   90.00
_cell.angle_beta   90.00
_cell.angle_gamma   90.00
#
_symmetry.space_group_name_H-M   'P 1'
#
loop_
_entity.id
_entity.type
_entity.pdbx_description
1 polymer ?
#
loop_
_entity_poly.entity_id
_entity_poly.type
_entity_poly.pdbx_seq_one_letter_code
_entity_poly.pdbx_strand_id
1 'polypeptide(L)'
;MQQRASLPGSVWALGFVSLLMDVSSEMIHSLLPVFMVTVLGSSALTVGLIEGAAEALALIVKVFSGVWSDYIGKRKPLALLGYGMAALTKPLFAV
;
A
#
# COMPACT_ATOMS: atom_id res chain seq x y z
N MET A 1 30.81 -0.24 26.76
CA MET A 1 30.48 -0.61 25.36
C MET A 1 29.05 -1.10 25.36
N GLN A 2 28.08 -0.29 24.92
CA GLN A 2 26.69 -0.73 24.78
C GLN A 2 26.64 -1.83 23.71
N GLN A 3 26.30 -3.06 24.12
CA GLN A 3 25.99 -4.14 23.19
C GLN A 3 24.88 -3.64 22.26
N ARG A 4 25.17 -3.53 20.96
CA ARG A 4 24.15 -3.30 19.95
C ARG A 4 23.25 -4.54 19.94
N ALA A 5 22.15 -4.50 20.67
CA ALA A 5 21.15 -5.55 20.62
C ALA A 5 20.72 -5.70 19.16
N SER A 6 20.93 -6.88 18.58
CA SER A 6 20.49 -7.17 17.22
C SER A 6 18.98 -6.99 17.12
N LEU A 7 18.53 -6.25 16.10
CA LEU A 7 17.09 -6.08 15.85
C LEU A 7 16.41 -7.45 15.68
N PRO A 8 15.21 -7.66 16.26
CA PRO A 8 14.47 -8.91 16.08
C PRO A 8 14.23 -9.22 14.60
N GLY A 9 14.29 -10.51 14.22
CA GLY A 9 14.12 -10.92 12.82
C GLY A 9 12.79 -10.50 12.19
N SER A 10 11.74 -10.32 12.99
CA SER A 10 10.44 -9.78 12.53
C SER A 10 10.53 -8.34 12.03
N VAL A 11 11.42 -7.52 12.60
CA VAL A 11 11.64 -6.14 12.16
C VAL A 11 12.26 -6.13 10.76
N TRP A 12 13.26 -6.98 10.52
CA TRP A 12 13.85 -7.16 9.20
C TRP A 12 12.84 -7.66 8.17
N ALA A 13 12.07 -8.70 8.52
CA ALA A 13 11.06 -9.26 7.61
C ALA A 13 9.99 -8.22 7.24
N LEU A 14 9.43 -7.50 8.23
CA LEU A 14 8.44 -6.46 7.98
C LEU A 14 9.04 -5.26 7.23
N GLY A 15 10.28 -4.90 7.51
CA GLY A 15 10.99 -3.84 6.81
C GLY A 15 11.13 -4.13 5.31
N PHE A 16 11.57 -5.35 4.95
CA PHE A 16 11.64 -5.75 3.53
C PHE A 16 10.27 -5.84 2.88
N VAL A 17 9.26 -6.38 3.57
CA VAL A 17 7.89 -6.45 3.03
C VAL A 17 7.34 -5.05 2.77
N SER A 18 7.50 -4.11 3.71
CA SER A 18 7.07 -2.73 3.54
C SER A 18 7.82 -2.06 2.39
N LEU A 19 9.15 -2.17 2.35
CA LEU A 19 9.97 -1.60 1.28
C LEU A 19 9.52 -2.07 -0.10
N LEU A 20 9.37 -3.38 -0.30
CA LEU A 20 8.97 -3.95 -1.59
C LEU A 20 7.53 -3.54 -1.95
N MET A 21 6.65 -3.49 -0.95
CA MET A 21 5.27 -3.04 -1.15
C MET A 21 5.21 -1.57 -1.56
N ASP A 22 5.97 -0.70 -0.90
CA ASP A 22 6.01 0.74 -1.20
C ASP A 22 6.60 0.98 -2.58
N VAL A 23 7.76 0.39 -2.89
CA VAL A 23 8.39 0.51 -4.22
C VAL A 23 7.42 0.12 -5.33
N SER A 24 6.72 -1.01 -5.18
CA SER A 24 5.78 -1.46 -6.20
C SER A 24 4.51 -0.62 -6.27
N SER A 25 4.06 -0.01 -5.18
CA SER A 25 2.93 0.93 -5.20
C SER A 25 3.31 2.23 -5.89
N GLU A 26 4.47 2.80 -5.55
CA GLU A 26 4.96 4.07 -6.11
C GLU A 26 5.22 3.97 -7.63
N MET A 27 5.68 2.81 -8.12
CA MET A 27 5.79 2.56 -9.56
C MET A 27 4.44 2.70 -10.28
N ILE A 28 3.36 2.18 -9.69
CA ILE A 28 2.02 2.27 -10.29
C ILE A 28 1.47 3.70 -10.14
N HIS A 29 1.57 4.30 -8.95
CA HIS A 29 1.06 5.65 -8.69
C HIS A 29 1.72 6.71 -9.58
N SER A 30 3.00 6.56 -9.90
CA SER A 30 3.68 7.50 -10.81
C SER A 30 3.30 7.31 -12.29
N LEU A 31 3.01 6.08 -12.73
CA LEU A 31 2.75 5.77 -14.13
C LEU A 31 1.26 5.83 -14.51
N LEU A 32 0.37 5.48 -13.59
CA LEU A 32 -1.07 5.36 -13.85
C LEU A 32 -1.70 6.67 -14.36
N PRO A 33 -1.43 7.86 -13.78
CA PRO A 33 -2.02 9.11 -14.25
C PRO A 33 -1.55 9.48 -15.66
N VAL A 34 -0.26 9.24 -15.93
CA VAL A 34 0.33 9.47 -17.25
C VAL A 34 -0.33 8.57 -18.29
N PHE A 35 -0.53 7.29 -17.97
CA PHE A 35 -1.23 6.35 -18.84
C PHE A 35 -2.69 6.76 -19.09
N MET A 36 -3.41 7.18 -18.04
CA MET A 36 -4.80 7.63 -18.15
C MET A 36 -4.95 8.83 -19.07
N VAL A 37 -4.05 9.81 -19.01
CA VAL A 37 -4.10 11.00 -19.87
C VAL A 37 -3.64 10.69 -21.29
N THR A 38 -2.52 9.98 -21.44
CA THR A 38 -1.84 9.81 -22.75
C THR A 38 -2.42 8.68 -23.59
N VAL A 39 -2.80 7.55 -22.97
CA VAL A 39 -3.27 6.36 -23.69
C VAL A 39 -4.79 6.29 -23.67
N LEU A 40 -5.41 6.52 -22.51
CA LEU A 40 -6.87 6.46 -22.37
C LEU A 40 -7.58 7.78 -22.74
N GLY A 41 -6.83 8.87 -22.94
CA GLY A 41 -7.39 10.18 -23.30
C GLY A 41 -8.24 10.82 -22.19
N SER A 42 -8.02 10.42 -20.94
CA SER A 42 -8.77 10.92 -19.79
C SER A 42 -8.41 12.38 -19.47
N SER A 43 -9.39 13.14 -18.99
CA SER A 43 -9.16 14.54 -18.61
C SER A 43 -8.43 14.64 -17.25
N ALA A 44 -7.69 15.73 -17.03
CA ALA A 44 -7.03 15.99 -15.75
C ALA A 44 -8.02 16.06 -14.57
N LEU A 45 -9.24 16.56 -14.80
CA LEU A 45 -10.31 16.56 -13.81
C LEU A 45 -10.71 15.14 -13.41
N THR A 46 -10.88 14.25 -14.38
CA THR A 46 -11.25 12.85 -14.16
C THR A 46 -10.17 12.11 -13.38
N VAL A 47 -8.90 12.31 -13.74
CA VAL A 47 -7.76 11.75 -13.01
C VAL A 47 -7.75 12.25 -11.56
N GLY A 48 -7.87 13.57 -11.35
CA GLY A 48 -7.89 14.14 -10.00
C GLY A 48 -9.05 13.63 -9.14
N LEU A 49 -10.23 13.41 -9.71
CA LEU A 49 -11.36 12.80 -9.00
C LEU A 49 -11.08 11.34 -8.61
N ILE A 50 -10.48 10.56 -9.51
CA ILE A 50 -10.14 9.15 -9.26
C ILE A 50 -9.05 9.04 -8.20
N GLU A 51 -7.95 9.78 -8.34
CA GLU A 51 -6.86 9.78 -7.36
C GLU A 51 -7.33 10.28 -6.00
N GLY A 52 -8.07 11.39 -5.96
CA GLY A 52 -8.61 11.94 -4.72
C GLY A 52 -9.56 10.96 -4.02
N ALA A 53 -10.43 10.29 -4.77
CA ALA A 53 -11.31 9.27 -4.20
C ALA A 53 -10.52 8.05 -3.69
N ALA A 54 -9.51 7.60 -4.44
CA ALA A 54 -8.66 6.48 -4.06
C ALA A 54 -7.88 6.78 -2.77
N GLU A 55 -7.31 7.98 -2.65
CA GLU A 55 -6.55 8.40 -1.47
C GLU A 55 -7.47 8.59 -0.26
N ALA A 56 -8.65 9.18 -0.43
CA ALA A 56 -9.65 9.29 0.62
C ALA A 56 -10.08 7.91 1.14
N LEU A 57 -10.36 6.96 0.25
CA LEU A 57 -10.68 5.57 0.60
C LEU A 57 -9.52 4.90 1.35
N ALA A 58 -8.28 5.08 0.88
CA ALA A 58 -7.10 4.53 1.54
C ALA A 58 -6.94 5.06 2.97
N LEU A 59 -7.12 6.36 3.19
CA LEU A 59 -7.05 6.98 4.51
C LEU A 59 -8.18 6.49 5.44
N ILE A 60 -9.40 6.40 4.93
CA ILE A 60 -10.54 5.85 5.66
C ILE A 60 -10.23 4.41 6.10
N VAL A 61 -9.84 3.54 5.17
CA VAL A 61 -9.51 2.13 5.46
C VAL A 61 -8.36 2.03 6.44
N LYS A 62 -7.33 2.89 6.33
CA LYS A 62 -6.19 2.92 7.26
C LYS A 62 -6.62 3.23 8.69
N VAL A 63 -7.53 4.20 8.88
CA VAL A 63 -8.07 4.52 10.22
C VAL A 63 -8.86 3.33 10.79
N PHE A 64 -9.82 2.80 10.03
CA PHE A 64 -10.67 1.70 10.52
C PHE A 64 -9.90 0.40 10.75
N SER A 65 -8.96 0.05 9.87
CA SER A 65 -8.13 -1.14 10.03
C SER A 65 -7.21 -1.06 11.25
N GLY A 66 -6.70 0.13 11.59
CA GLY A 66 -5.95 0.36 12.82
C GLY A 66 -6.79 0.11 14.06
N VAL A 67 -7.96 0.76 14.16
CA VAL A 67 -8.90 0.57 15.27
C VAL A 67 -9.30 -0.90 15.42
N TRP A 68 -9.62 -1.56 14.30
CA TRP A 68 -10.03 -2.96 14.31
C TRP A 68 -8.90 -3.89 14.73
N SER A 69 -7.67 -3.62 14.27
CA SER A 69 -6.46 -4.35 14.66
C SER A 69 -6.17 -4.24 16.14
N ASP A 70 -6.31 -3.03 16.71
CA ASP A 70 -6.08 -2.81 18.13
C ASP A 70 -7.18 -3.45 18.99
N TYR A 71 -8.44 -3.43 18.55
CA TYR A 71 -9.54 -4.10 19.25
C TYR A 71 -9.37 -5.64 19.28
N ILE A 72 -8.97 -6.26 18.16
CA ILE A 72 -8.77 -7.72 18.09
C ILE A 72 -7.48 -8.15 18.83
N GLY A 73 -6.48 -7.27 18.91
CA GLY A 73 -5.17 -7.57 19.49
C GLY A 73 -4.30 -8.53 18.66
N LYS A 74 -4.77 -8.98 17.49
CA LYS A 74 -4.05 -9.88 16.57
C LYS A 74 -3.65 -9.15 15.28
N ARG A 75 -2.44 -8.60 15.27
CA ARG A 75 -1.91 -7.78 14.15
C ARG A 75 -1.48 -8.61 12.92
N LYS A 76 -0.96 -9.83 13.14
CA LYS A 76 -0.37 -10.67 12.07
C LYS A 76 -1.38 -11.07 10.97
N PRO A 77 -2.60 -11.56 11.29
CA PRO A 77 -3.57 -11.93 10.25
C PRO A 77 -4.05 -10.72 9.42
N LEU A 78 -4.26 -9.57 10.07
CA LEU A 78 -4.69 -8.35 9.39
C LEU A 78 -3.59 -7.80 8.47
N ALA A 79 -2.34 -7.82 8.92
CA ALA A 79 -1.21 -7.45 8.07
C ALA A 79 -1.08 -8.39 6.85
N LEU A 80 -1.19 -9.71 7.06
CA LEU A 80 -1.14 -10.68 5.95
C LEU A 80 -2.29 -10.48 4.96
N LEU A 81 -3.50 -10.16 5.45
CA LEU A 81 -4.64 -9.89 4.58
C LEU A 81 -4.42 -8.62 3.77
N GLY A 82 -3.99 -7.52 4.40
CA GLY A 82 -3.71 -6.26 3.71
C GLY A 82 -2.60 -6.38 2.66
N TYR A 83 -1.45 -6.93 3.05
CA TYR A 83 -0.35 -7.16 2.11
C TYR A 83 -0.70 -8.19 1.03
N GLY A 84 -1.45 -9.24 1.37
CA GLY A 84 -1.91 -10.25 0.42
C GLY A 84 -2.85 -9.66 -0.63
N MET A 85 -3.81 -8.83 -0.22
CA MET A 85 -4.69 -8.12 -1.15
C MET A 85 -3.89 -7.23 -2.10
N ALA A 86 -2.95 -6.42 -1.59
CA ALA A 86 -2.12 -5.58 -2.44
C ALA A 86 -1.21 -6.38 -3.39
N ALA A 87 -0.68 -7.53 -2.94
CA ALA A 87 0.11 -8.41 -3.81
C ALA A 87 -0.73 -9.05 -4.93
N LEU A 88 -2.01 -9.32 -4.70
CA LEU A 88 -2.92 -9.90 -5.70
C LEU A 88 -3.44 -8.87 -6.70
N THR A 89 -3.62 -7.61 -6.31
CA THR A 89 -4.13 -6.57 -7.21
C THR A 89 -3.06 -6.04 -8.16
N LYS A 90 -1.80 -5.96 -7.72
CA LYS A 90 -0.70 -5.38 -8.52
C LYS A 90 -0.46 -6.05 -9.88
N PRO A 91 -0.51 -7.38 -10.03
CA PRO A 91 -0.39 -8.04 -11.34
C PRO A 91 -1.47 -7.62 -12.34
N LEU A 92 -2.64 -7.14 -11.91
CA LEU A 92 -3.69 -6.66 -12.80
C LEU A 92 -3.30 -5.38 -13.55
N PHE A 93 -2.28 -4.65 -13.08
CA PHE A 93 -1.74 -3.48 -13.78
C PHE A 93 -0.68 -3.86 -14.83
N ALA A 94 -0.16 -5.09 -14.80
CA ALA A 94 0.85 -5.57 -15.74
C ALA A 94 0.24 -6.26 -16.98
N VAL A 95 -1.08 -6.48 -16.98
CA VAL A 95 -1.86 -7.04 -18.10
C VAL A 95 -2.63 -5.91 -18.77
#